data_AF-A0A8T2N4Y2-F1
#
_entry.id   AF-A0A8T2N4Y2-F1
#
_cell.length_a   1.000
_cell.length_b   1.000
_cell.length_c   1.000
_cell.angle_alpha   90.00
_cell.angle_beta   90.00
_cell.angle_gamma   90.00
#
_symmetry.space_group_name_H-M   'P 1'
#
loop_
_entity.id
_entity.type
_entity.pdbx_description
1 polymer ?
#
loop_
_entity_poly.entity_id
_entity_poly.type
_entity_poly.pdbx_seq_one_letter_code
_entity_poly.pdbx_strand_id
1 'polypeptide(L)'
;MHIGECSTKPDEKAKELIIPLINKNRWYKPDGTGKSSRKDGDSQLSQEQDSVESQAVKELIEESHKKQEQWENGTQADPNLSIPLLMQNQVPEGYEDGDQVKVDLRPESSTDADYESVPVEAYGMAMLKGMGWKEGEGIGRTFKQDVKPIEHQLRPKGLGLGADRSALKDLEPSGRSRPLKPGEERAKDEEALVLGPGGCVLVQSGAHKDLYGKIEGVDPDNARVMVKLAIGGKMVTISQYAVQLVGRKEYDKYSKDLSRLSKAHKEKEKEKKEREKEWGNVKQGMLETVVPRGESDFVMVVMGEHKGQVGRILQRDREKCRAMVQLEKHEERVHTLGYDSICQYVGGGYD
;
A
#
# COMPACT_ATOMS: atom_id res chain seq x y z
N MET A 1 -7.29 34.87 -37.29
CA MET A 1 -6.36 33.72 -37.23
C MET A 1 -5.01 34.27 -36.81
N HIS A 2 -4.71 34.27 -35.50
CA HIS A 2 -3.40 34.67 -34.99
C HIS A 2 -2.56 33.41 -34.87
N ILE A 3 -1.53 33.33 -35.71
CA ILE A 3 -0.60 32.20 -35.77
C ILE A 3 0.45 32.49 -34.70
N GLY A 4 0.42 31.75 -33.59
CA GLY A 4 1.42 31.87 -32.53
C GLY A 4 2.73 31.24 -32.99
N GLU A 5 3.80 32.05 -33.03
CA GLU A 5 5.16 31.59 -33.28
C GLU A 5 5.65 30.80 -32.06
N CYS A 6 5.82 29.49 -32.21
CA CYS A 6 6.51 28.66 -31.23
C CYS A 6 8.02 29.01 -31.27
N SER A 7 8.48 29.75 -30.26
CA SER A 7 9.89 30.05 -30.03
C SER A 7 10.68 28.77 -29.76
N THR A 8 11.42 28.29 -30.77
CA THR A 8 12.44 27.25 -30.64
C THR A 8 13.77 27.87 -30.21
N LYS A 9 13.97 28.08 -28.91
CA LYS A 9 15.34 28.25 -28.38
C LYS A 9 15.83 26.87 -27.93
N PRO A 10 17.02 26.41 -28.35
CA PRO A 10 17.58 25.17 -27.84
C PRO A 10 17.90 25.35 -26.36
N ASP A 11 17.40 24.47 -25.49
CA ASP A 11 17.80 24.43 -24.09
C ASP A 11 19.31 24.20 -24.01
N GLU A 12 20.04 25.20 -23.51
CA GLU A 12 21.47 25.08 -23.27
C GLU A 12 21.68 23.94 -22.27
N LYS A 13 22.44 22.92 -22.68
CA LYS A 13 22.75 21.78 -21.80
C LYS A 13 23.41 22.30 -20.52
N ALA A 14 22.80 21.99 -19.38
CA ALA A 14 23.31 22.39 -18.08
C ALA A 14 24.78 21.98 -17.95
N LYS A 15 25.64 22.98 -17.70
CA LYS A 15 27.07 22.77 -17.48
C LYS A 15 27.26 21.90 -16.25
N GLU A 16 28.18 20.94 -16.31
CA GLU A 16 28.48 20.11 -15.15
C GLU A 16 29.13 20.96 -14.05
N LEU A 17 28.40 21.17 -12.96
CA LEU A 17 28.90 21.84 -11.77
C LEU A 17 29.74 20.86 -10.94
N ILE A 18 30.94 21.28 -10.54
CA ILE A 18 31.87 20.51 -9.69
C ILE A 18 32.40 21.45 -8.62
N ILE A 19 32.14 21.15 -7.35
CA ILE A 19 32.63 21.93 -6.20
C ILE A 19 33.83 21.17 -5.59
N PRO A 20 35.08 21.57 -5.87
CA PRO A 20 36.26 20.79 -5.49
C PRO A 20 36.41 20.66 -3.97
N LEU A 21 36.83 19.48 -3.51
CA LEU A 21 37.13 19.25 -2.09
C LEU A 21 38.45 19.93 -1.69
N ILE A 22 38.39 20.83 -0.71
CA ILE A 22 39.57 21.48 -0.13
C ILE A 22 40.20 20.53 0.89
N ASN A 23 41.20 19.74 0.46
CA ASN A 23 41.81 18.71 1.33
C ASN A 23 42.68 19.28 2.47
N LYS A 24 43.26 20.48 2.28
CA LYS A 24 44.07 21.17 3.29
C LYS A 24 43.90 22.67 3.09
N ASN A 25 43.41 23.35 4.13
CA ASN A 25 43.41 24.80 4.15
C ASN A 25 44.86 25.26 4.40
N ARG A 26 45.55 25.73 3.34
CA ARG A 26 46.91 26.27 3.48
C ARG A 26 46.81 27.72 3.91
N TRP A 27 46.54 27.92 5.19
CA TRP A 27 46.65 29.24 5.77
C TRP A 27 48.11 29.62 5.94
N TYR A 28 48.48 30.78 5.43
CA TYR A 28 49.78 31.36 5.75
C TYR A 28 49.69 31.93 7.17
N LYS A 29 50.37 31.28 8.12
CA LYS A 29 50.65 31.92 9.41
C LYS A 29 51.92 32.72 9.19
N PRO A 30 51.95 34.05 9.45
CA PRO A 30 53.22 34.74 9.52
C PRO A 30 54.04 34.03 10.58
N ASP A 31 55.19 33.48 10.18
CA ASP A 31 56.07 32.76 11.10
C ASP A 31 56.40 33.69 12.27
N GLY A 32 55.91 33.32 13.45
CA GLY A 32 56.35 33.91 14.69
C GLY A 32 57.84 33.65 14.80
N THR A 33 58.65 34.70 14.62
CA THR A 33 60.07 34.71 14.94
C THR A 33 60.25 34.07 16.32
N GLY A 34 60.84 32.87 16.33
CA GLY A 34 61.07 32.09 17.52
C GLY A 34 61.93 32.87 18.52
N LYS A 35 61.37 33.18 19.69
CA LYS A 35 62.16 33.48 20.89
C LYS A 35 62.35 32.19 21.68
N SER A 36 63.42 31.48 21.36
CA SER A 36 64.06 30.58 22.32
C SER A 36 65.53 30.97 22.45
N SER A 37 65.83 31.89 23.37
CA SER A 37 67.11 31.89 24.07
C SER A 37 66.97 32.56 25.43
N ARG A 38 67.73 31.99 26.36
CA ARG A 38 67.76 32.23 27.80
C ARG A 38 68.18 33.66 28.15
N LYS A 39 67.90 34.03 29.41
CA LYS A 39 68.53 35.08 30.21
C LYS A 39 69.97 35.38 29.79
N ASP A 40 70.29 36.65 29.54
CA ASP A 40 71.06 37.53 30.44
C ASP A 40 71.43 38.83 29.71
N GLY A 41 71.54 39.93 30.45
CA GLY A 41 72.52 40.98 30.14
C GLY A 41 72.07 42.19 29.31
N ASP A 42 72.33 43.34 29.90
CA ASP A 42 72.15 44.72 29.44
C ASP A 42 73.13 45.15 28.32
N SER A 43 72.71 46.14 27.52
CA SER A 43 73.48 47.04 26.63
C SER A 43 74.32 46.40 25.49
N GLN A 44 74.28 46.82 24.22
CA GLN A 44 74.62 48.16 23.73
C GLN A 44 74.28 48.26 22.22
N LEU A 45 73.91 49.47 21.78
CA LEU A 45 73.75 49.84 20.37
C LEU A 45 75.02 49.58 19.54
N SER A 46 74.83 49.21 18.28
CA SER A 46 75.73 49.60 17.18
C SER A 46 74.89 50.31 16.13
N GLN A 47 75.07 51.63 16.07
CA GLN A 47 74.45 52.51 15.10
C GLN A 47 75.06 52.32 13.70
N GLU A 48 74.23 52.69 12.72
CA GLU A 48 74.59 53.27 11.41
C GLU A 48 75.21 52.37 10.34
N GLN A 49 74.37 51.99 9.36
CA GLN A 49 74.49 52.21 7.89
C GLN A 49 73.05 52.07 7.32
N ASP A 50 72.39 52.92 6.53
CA ASP A 50 72.63 54.24 5.95
C ASP A 50 71.38 55.12 6.19
N SER A 51 71.52 56.45 6.30
CA SER A 51 70.37 57.37 6.37
C SER A 51 69.48 57.26 5.12
N VAL A 52 70.10 57.00 3.96
CA VAL A 52 69.41 56.82 2.67
C VAL A 52 68.70 55.48 2.62
N GLU A 53 69.33 54.40 3.09
CA GLU A 53 68.69 53.08 3.16
C GLU A 53 67.56 53.06 4.19
N SER A 54 67.73 53.74 5.32
CA SER A 54 66.67 53.89 6.33
C SER A 54 65.50 54.72 5.80
N GLN A 55 65.78 55.77 5.02
CA GLN A 55 64.75 56.53 4.31
C GLN A 55 64.08 55.71 3.22
N ALA A 56 64.83 54.94 2.44
CA ALA A 56 64.29 54.06 1.39
C ALA A 56 63.42 52.94 1.98
N VAL A 57 63.84 52.33 3.09
CA VAL A 57 63.04 51.33 3.82
C VAL A 57 61.75 51.97 4.34
N LYS A 58 61.84 53.19 4.89
CA LYS A 58 60.67 53.91 5.38
C LYS A 58 59.71 54.30 4.24
N GLU A 59 60.23 54.77 3.11
CA GLU A 59 59.43 55.08 1.92
C GLU A 59 58.81 53.82 1.33
N LEU A 60 59.53 52.69 1.26
CA LEU A 60 58.98 51.40 0.83
C LEU A 60 57.85 50.91 1.74
N ILE A 61 58.00 51.06 3.07
CA ILE A 61 56.96 50.72 4.03
C ILE A 61 55.75 51.66 3.87
N GLU A 62 55.98 52.96 3.71
CA GLU A 62 54.92 53.95 3.56
C GLU A 62 54.19 53.82 2.21
N GLU A 63 54.91 53.50 1.13
CA GLU A 63 54.35 53.21 -0.20
C GLU A 63 53.56 51.91 -0.18
N SER A 64 54.04 50.88 0.53
CA SER A 64 53.29 49.66 0.80
C SER A 64 52.01 49.94 1.58
N HIS A 65 52.07 50.80 2.61
CA HIS A 65 50.90 51.18 3.43
C HIS A 65 49.86 51.95 2.59
N LYS A 66 50.29 52.93 1.79
CA LYS A 66 49.41 53.67 0.87
C LYS A 66 48.78 52.77 -0.17
N LYS A 67 49.53 51.80 -0.70
CA LYS A 67 49.01 50.84 -1.68
C LYS A 67 48.00 49.89 -1.04
N GLN A 68 48.20 49.51 0.22
CA GLN A 68 47.25 48.70 0.98
C GLN A 68 45.98 49.49 1.32
N GLU A 69 46.10 50.76 1.73
CA GLU A 69 44.94 51.64 1.95
C GLU A 69 44.14 51.93 0.67
N GLN A 70 44.82 52.10 -0.47
CA GLN A 70 44.14 52.24 -1.77
C GLN A 70 43.43 50.96 -2.19
N TRP A 71 43.99 49.80 -1.83
CA TRP A 71 43.36 48.50 -2.05
C TRP A 71 42.14 48.28 -1.14
N GLU A 72 42.26 48.57 0.16
CA GLU A 72 41.19 48.40 1.14
C GLU A 72 40.01 49.36 0.87
N ASN A 73 40.29 50.55 0.35
CA ASN A 73 39.26 51.55 0.02
C ASN A 73 38.75 51.45 -1.44
N GLY A 74 39.32 50.55 -2.27
CA GLY A 74 38.95 50.41 -3.67
C GLY A 74 37.66 49.61 -3.86
N THR A 75 36.60 50.25 -4.35
CA THR A 75 35.26 49.63 -4.54
C THR A 75 35.20 48.65 -5.73
N GLN A 76 36.31 48.41 -6.43
CA GLN A 76 36.34 47.55 -7.61
C GLN A 76 37.68 46.83 -7.73
N ALA A 77 37.66 45.51 -7.53
CA ALA A 77 38.85 44.66 -7.65
C ALA A 77 39.24 44.50 -9.14
N ASP A 78 40.37 45.09 -9.54
CA ASP A 78 40.92 44.89 -10.88
C ASP A 78 41.40 43.44 -11.04
N PRO A 79 40.84 42.65 -11.99
CA PRO A 79 41.14 41.22 -12.13
C PRO A 79 42.56 40.90 -12.62
N ASN A 80 43.34 41.92 -13.03
CA ASN A 80 44.73 41.78 -13.47
C ASN A 80 45.76 42.21 -12.41
N LEU A 81 45.32 42.62 -11.22
CA LEU A 81 46.23 43.00 -10.15
C LEU A 81 46.64 41.72 -9.39
N SER A 82 47.87 41.26 -9.63
CA SER A 82 48.42 40.06 -8.98
C SER A 82 48.40 40.24 -7.47
N ILE A 83 47.42 39.63 -6.79
CA ILE A 83 47.30 39.64 -5.34
C ILE A 83 48.62 39.12 -4.77
N PRO A 84 49.33 39.88 -3.92
CA PRO A 84 50.57 39.43 -3.29
C PRO A 84 50.36 38.08 -2.60
N LEU A 85 51.26 37.12 -2.84
CA LEU A 85 51.18 35.76 -2.28
C LEU A 85 50.99 35.73 -0.76
N LEU A 86 51.48 36.75 -0.06
CA LEU A 86 51.35 36.91 1.39
C LEU A 86 49.90 37.11 1.86
N MET A 87 49.04 37.69 1.01
CA MET A 87 47.62 37.92 1.29
C MET A 87 46.72 36.79 0.81
N GLN A 88 47.24 35.86 0.00
CA GLN A 88 46.48 34.66 -0.38
C GLN A 88 46.38 33.71 0.83
N ASN A 89 45.17 33.53 1.35
CA ASN A 89 44.85 32.64 2.47
C ASN A 89 45.49 33.07 3.82
N GLN A 90 45.46 34.36 4.15
CA GLN A 90 45.74 34.81 5.52
C GLN A 90 44.67 34.26 6.47
N VAL A 91 45.08 33.79 7.66
CA VAL A 91 44.12 33.36 8.70
C VAL A 91 43.28 34.58 9.08
N PRO A 92 41.94 34.51 9.00
CA PRO A 92 41.07 35.54 9.56
C PRO A 92 41.48 35.95 10.98
N GLU A 93 41.60 37.26 11.23
CA GLU A 93 41.96 37.75 12.56
C GLU A 93 40.77 37.67 13.53
N GLY A 94 40.85 36.69 14.42
CA GLY A 94 39.90 36.46 15.50
C GLY A 94 39.13 35.16 15.34
N TYR A 95 38.98 34.42 16.44
CA TYR A 95 38.01 33.33 16.54
C TYR A 95 36.69 33.91 17.04
N GLU A 96 35.57 33.34 16.59
CA GLU A 96 34.26 33.58 17.21
C GLU A 96 34.28 32.94 18.61
N ASP A 97 34.71 33.68 19.62
CA ASP A 97 34.35 33.38 21.00
C ASP A 97 32.88 33.82 21.18
N GLY A 98 32.06 33.00 21.84
CA GLY A 98 30.59 33.10 21.87
C GLY A 98 29.95 34.42 22.37
N ASP A 99 30.75 35.48 22.58
CA ASP A 99 30.35 36.82 23.00
C ASP A 99 30.45 37.86 21.85
N GLN A 100 31.28 37.65 20.81
CA GLN A 100 31.42 38.58 19.67
C GLN A 100 31.34 37.84 18.33
N VAL A 101 30.22 38.03 17.62
CA VAL A 101 30.00 37.47 16.27
C VAL A 101 30.49 38.48 15.23
N LYS A 102 31.64 38.22 14.59
CA LYS A 102 32.15 39.01 13.47
C LYS A 102 31.50 38.55 12.16
N VAL A 103 30.60 39.35 11.61
CA VAL A 103 29.80 39.00 10.42
C VAL A 103 30.61 39.14 9.12
N ASP A 104 31.68 39.94 9.11
CA ASP A 104 32.47 40.27 7.92
C ASP A 104 33.26 39.10 7.32
N LEU A 105 33.48 38.04 8.09
CA LEU A 105 34.17 36.83 7.65
C LEU A 105 33.24 35.81 6.98
N ARG A 106 31.93 36.01 7.09
CA ARG A 106 30.94 35.08 6.56
C ARG A 106 30.65 35.45 5.10
N PRO A 107 30.41 34.45 4.24
CA PRO A 107 29.87 34.71 2.92
C PRO A 107 28.57 35.50 3.00
N GLU A 108 28.31 36.32 1.99
CA GLU A 108 27.03 37.01 1.85
C GLU A 108 25.86 36.01 1.79
N SER A 109 24.69 36.43 2.26
CA SER A 109 23.49 35.59 2.22
C SER A 109 23.05 35.31 0.79
N SER A 110 22.71 34.06 0.49
CA SER A 110 22.24 33.64 -0.83
C SER A 110 20.98 34.38 -1.27
N THR A 111 20.92 34.78 -2.54
CA THR A 111 19.78 35.44 -3.18
C THR A 111 18.98 34.47 -4.05
N ASP A 112 17.74 34.83 -4.41
CA ASP A 112 16.89 33.97 -5.27
C ASP A 112 17.54 33.71 -6.65
N ALA A 113 18.29 34.67 -7.19
CA ALA A 113 19.03 34.51 -8.44
C ALA A 113 20.16 33.46 -8.33
N ASP A 114 20.75 33.31 -7.14
CA ASP A 114 21.77 32.28 -6.90
C ASP A 114 21.16 30.88 -6.97
N TYR A 115 19.95 30.71 -6.42
CA TYR A 115 19.19 29.46 -6.48
C TYR A 115 18.68 29.13 -7.90
N GLU A 116 18.37 30.14 -8.71
CA GLU A 116 18.05 29.95 -10.13
C GLU A 116 19.28 29.49 -10.93
N SER A 117 20.45 30.05 -10.62
CA SER A 117 21.70 29.69 -11.30
C SER A 117 22.22 28.30 -10.88
N VAL A 118 22.05 27.94 -9.61
CA VAL A 118 22.45 26.66 -9.04
C VAL A 118 21.27 26.05 -8.28
N PRO A 119 20.44 25.24 -8.96
CA PRO A 119 19.36 24.52 -8.32
C PRO A 119 19.86 23.63 -7.18
N VAL A 120 19.05 23.48 -6.13
CA VAL A 120 19.40 22.71 -4.92
C VAL A 120 19.78 21.26 -5.24
N GLU A 121 19.09 20.63 -6.19
CA GLU A 121 19.40 19.27 -6.65
C GLU A 121 20.80 19.18 -7.29
N ALA A 122 21.16 20.19 -8.10
CA ALA A 122 22.44 20.26 -8.79
C ALA A 122 23.60 20.57 -7.83
N TYR A 123 23.37 21.40 -6.81
CA TYR A 123 24.37 21.75 -5.80
C TYR A 123 24.88 20.52 -5.04
N GLY A 124 23.96 19.66 -4.55
CA GLY A 124 24.33 18.44 -3.85
C GLY A 124 25.13 17.48 -4.73
N MET A 125 24.72 17.33 -6.00
CA MET A 125 25.46 16.52 -6.98
C MET A 125 26.85 17.11 -7.26
N ALA A 126 26.99 18.43 -7.35
CA ALA A 126 28.26 19.11 -7.59
C ALA A 126 29.27 18.91 -6.45
N MET A 127 28.79 18.91 -5.20
CA MET A 127 29.61 18.55 -4.03
C MET A 127 30.08 17.11 -4.09
N LEU A 128 29.17 16.17 -4.33
CA LEU A 128 29.50 14.75 -4.43
C LEU A 128 30.53 14.52 -5.55
N LYS A 129 30.34 15.14 -6.71
CA LYS A 129 31.29 15.10 -7.83
C LYS A 129 32.67 15.61 -7.44
N GLY A 130 32.76 16.72 -6.72
CA GLY A 130 34.05 17.26 -6.27
C GLY A 130 34.72 16.45 -5.16
N MET A 131 33.96 15.64 -4.42
CA MET A 131 34.48 14.60 -3.52
C MET A 131 34.88 13.31 -4.25
N GLY A 132 34.72 13.26 -5.58
CA GLY A 132 35.12 12.13 -6.42
C GLY A 132 34.01 11.10 -6.67
N TRP A 133 32.76 11.39 -6.33
CA TRP A 133 31.62 10.55 -6.68
C TRP A 133 31.29 10.67 -8.18
N LYS A 134 31.04 9.54 -8.84
CA LYS A 134 30.61 9.47 -10.23
C LYS A 134 29.36 8.60 -10.33
N GLU A 135 28.43 9.02 -11.18
CA GLU A 135 27.21 8.27 -11.42
C GLU A 135 27.53 6.88 -11.99
N GLY A 136 27.07 5.83 -11.30
CA GLY A 136 27.33 4.42 -11.67
C GLY A 136 28.66 3.84 -11.19
N GLU A 137 29.51 4.59 -10.48
CA GLU A 137 30.71 4.07 -9.82
C GLU A 137 30.48 3.95 -8.31
N GLY A 138 30.76 2.76 -7.75
CA GLY A 138 30.67 2.52 -6.32
C GLY A 138 31.70 3.36 -5.53
N ILE A 139 31.32 3.77 -4.31
CA ILE A 139 32.10 4.64 -3.42
C ILE A 139 33.34 3.93 -2.84
N GLY A 140 33.46 2.61 -3.02
CA GLY A 140 34.52 1.80 -2.42
C GLY A 140 35.86 1.84 -3.17
N ARG A 141 36.97 1.90 -2.41
CA ARG A 141 38.35 1.79 -2.96
C ARG A 141 38.61 0.48 -3.70
N THR A 142 37.97 -0.61 -3.27
CA THR A 142 38.18 -1.98 -3.80
C THR A 142 36.98 -2.49 -4.61
N PHE A 143 35.76 -2.03 -4.31
CA PHE A 143 34.53 -2.46 -4.98
C PHE A 143 33.83 -1.23 -5.58
N LYS A 144 34.02 -1.05 -6.89
CA LYS A 144 33.43 0.05 -7.69
C LYS A 144 32.05 -0.28 -8.24
N GLN A 145 31.43 -1.37 -7.79
CA GLN A 145 30.09 -1.75 -8.25
C GLN A 145 29.05 -0.84 -7.61
N ASP A 146 28.13 -0.32 -8.42
CA ASP A 146 26.93 0.36 -7.94
C ASP A 146 26.03 -0.63 -7.19
N VAL A 147 26.02 -0.53 -5.86
CA VAL A 147 25.17 -1.35 -5.00
C VAL A 147 23.91 -0.55 -4.71
N LYS A 148 22.80 -0.95 -5.33
CA LYS A 148 21.50 -0.35 -5.06
C LYS A 148 21.16 -0.47 -3.58
N PRO A 149 20.69 0.61 -2.92
CA PRO A 149 20.23 0.55 -1.54
C PRO A 149 19.20 -0.55 -1.35
N ILE A 150 19.32 -1.31 -0.27
CA ILE A 150 18.37 -2.37 0.05
C ILE A 150 17.07 -1.71 0.48
N GLU A 151 16.08 -1.69 -0.40
CA GLU A 151 14.73 -1.24 -0.06
C GLU A 151 14.12 -2.17 0.99
N HIS A 152 13.81 -1.62 2.17
CA HIS A 152 13.16 -2.38 3.22
C HIS A 152 11.70 -2.65 2.85
N GLN A 153 11.41 -3.86 2.40
CA GLN A 153 10.04 -4.31 2.20
C GLN A 153 9.38 -4.55 3.56
N LEU A 154 8.43 -3.69 3.92
CA LEU A 154 7.66 -3.84 5.16
C LEU A 154 6.96 -5.22 5.19
N ARG A 155 7.28 -6.02 6.21
CA ARG A 155 6.64 -7.33 6.41
C ARG A 155 5.18 -7.13 6.83
N PRO A 156 4.22 -7.84 6.22
CA PRO A 156 2.84 -7.78 6.66
C PRO A 156 2.72 -8.28 8.12
N LYS A 157 1.91 -7.58 8.92
CA LYS A 157 1.65 -7.96 10.31
C LYS A 157 1.00 -9.36 10.35
N GLY A 158 1.46 -10.22 11.27
CA GLY A 158 0.93 -11.57 11.46
C GLY A 158 1.62 -12.69 10.67
N LEU A 159 2.61 -12.39 9.83
CA LEU A 159 3.42 -13.40 9.14
C LEU A 159 4.58 -13.86 10.06
N GLY A 160 4.54 -15.09 10.54
CA GLY A 160 5.55 -15.66 11.43
C GLY A 160 6.96 -15.66 10.81
N LEU A 161 8.00 -15.58 11.64
CA LEU A 161 9.40 -15.37 11.22
C LEU A 161 9.93 -16.36 10.16
N GLY A 162 9.41 -17.59 10.11
CA GLY A 162 9.77 -18.63 9.14
C GLY A 162 8.86 -18.74 7.90
N ALA A 163 7.87 -17.86 7.74
CA ALA A 163 7.01 -17.84 6.56
C ALA A 163 7.48 -16.77 5.58
N ASP A 164 8.11 -17.20 4.48
CA ASP A 164 8.61 -16.32 3.43
C ASP A 164 7.55 -16.06 2.36
N ARG A 165 7.40 -14.78 1.98
CA ARG A 165 6.51 -14.35 0.89
C ARG A 165 6.98 -14.85 -0.49
N SER A 166 8.22 -15.37 -0.56
CA SER A 166 8.82 -16.00 -1.74
C SER A 166 7.97 -17.15 -2.28
N ALA A 167 7.35 -17.94 -1.39
CA ALA A 167 6.48 -19.06 -1.78
C ALA A 167 5.16 -18.59 -2.44
N LEU A 168 4.72 -17.36 -2.17
CA LEU A 168 3.59 -16.74 -2.89
C LEU A 168 4.02 -16.20 -4.25
N LYS A 169 5.28 -15.80 -4.43
CA LYS A 169 5.86 -15.41 -5.72
C LYS A 169 6.03 -16.61 -6.65
N ASP A 170 6.31 -17.79 -6.09
CA ASP A 170 6.33 -19.06 -6.83
C ASP A 170 4.93 -19.50 -7.31
N LEU A 171 3.85 -18.87 -6.80
CA LEU A 171 2.48 -19.05 -7.26
C LEU A 171 2.06 -18.03 -8.33
N GLU A 172 2.89 -17.02 -8.64
CA GLU A 172 2.63 -16.12 -9.77
C GLU A 172 3.08 -16.79 -11.10
N PRO A 173 2.25 -16.75 -12.16
CA PRO A 173 2.48 -17.50 -13.40
C PRO A 173 3.52 -16.83 -14.32
N SER A 174 4.71 -16.54 -13.80
CA SER A 174 5.82 -15.96 -14.56
C SER A 174 7.15 -16.66 -14.22
N GLY A 175 7.25 -17.94 -14.60
CA GLY A 175 8.49 -18.70 -14.60
C GLY A 175 8.61 -19.49 -15.91
N ARG A 176 9.66 -19.24 -16.68
CA ARG A 176 9.88 -19.78 -18.04
C ARG A 176 9.82 -21.31 -18.05
N SER A 177 8.85 -21.86 -18.78
CA SER A 177 8.69 -23.32 -18.98
C SER A 177 9.91 -23.91 -19.68
N ARG A 178 10.38 -25.06 -19.17
CA ARG A 178 11.52 -25.81 -19.76
C ARG A 178 11.21 -26.14 -21.24
N PRO A 179 12.21 -26.14 -22.14
CA PRO A 179 12.03 -26.65 -23.49
C PRO A 179 11.58 -28.12 -23.45
N LEU A 180 10.44 -28.42 -24.09
CA LEU A 180 9.83 -29.75 -24.09
C LEU A 180 10.67 -30.75 -24.87
N LYS A 181 10.69 -32.01 -24.43
CA LYS A 181 11.24 -33.13 -25.21
C LYS A 181 10.25 -33.51 -26.33
N PRO A 182 10.72 -33.97 -27.49
CA PRO A 182 9.85 -34.41 -28.58
C PRO A 182 8.94 -35.57 -28.13
N GLY A 183 7.62 -35.34 -28.05
CA GLY A 183 6.60 -36.36 -27.74
C GLY A 183 5.64 -36.02 -26.58
N GLU A 184 5.83 -34.92 -25.85
CA GLU A 184 4.96 -34.54 -24.73
C GLU A 184 3.85 -33.59 -25.19
N GLU A 185 2.60 -34.05 -25.19
CA GLU A 185 1.45 -33.21 -25.52
C GLU A 185 1.26 -32.11 -24.47
N ARG A 186 1.01 -30.90 -24.98
CA ARG A 186 0.81 -29.66 -24.21
C ARG A 186 -0.32 -29.80 -23.18
N ALA A 187 0.00 -29.97 -21.90
CA ALA A 187 -0.90 -29.66 -20.79
C ALA A 187 -1.04 -28.13 -20.61
N LYS A 188 -1.40 -27.41 -21.67
CA LYS A 188 -1.33 -25.94 -21.73
C LYS A 188 -2.65 -25.25 -21.37
N ASP A 189 -3.59 -25.97 -20.74
CA ASP A 189 -4.92 -25.44 -20.45
C ASP A 189 -5.43 -25.75 -19.03
N GLU A 190 -4.53 -25.94 -18.07
CA GLU A 190 -4.86 -25.57 -16.69
C GLU A 190 -4.52 -24.08 -16.53
N GLU A 191 -5.29 -23.23 -17.20
CA GLU A 191 -5.32 -21.83 -16.82
C GLU A 191 -5.77 -21.75 -15.37
N ALA A 192 -4.94 -21.14 -14.54
CA ALA A 192 -5.20 -20.93 -13.13
C ALA A 192 -6.66 -20.46 -12.93
N LEU A 193 -7.40 -21.18 -12.09
CA LEU A 193 -8.77 -20.85 -11.73
C LEU A 193 -8.75 -19.56 -10.91
N VAL A 194 -8.85 -18.41 -11.56
CA VAL A 194 -8.83 -17.10 -10.89
C VAL A 194 -10.25 -16.65 -10.58
N LEU A 195 -10.51 -16.35 -9.31
CA LEU A 195 -11.72 -15.68 -8.84
C LEU A 195 -11.64 -14.17 -9.14
N GLY A 196 -11.63 -13.81 -10.42
CA GLY A 196 -11.48 -12.45 -10.88
C GLY A 196 -12.29 -12.19 -12.16
N PRO A 197 -12.32 -10.94 -12.65
CA PRO A 197 -13.01 -10.59 -13.88
C PRO A 197 -12.51 -11.46 -15.04
N GLY A 198 -13.44 -12.09 -15.75
CA GLY A 198 -13.17 -13.04 -16.84
C GLY A 198 -13.08 -14.52 -16.42
N GLY A 199 -13.10 -14.82 -15.11
CA GLY A 199 -13.16 -16.19 -14.60
C GLY A 199 -14.45 -16.91 -15.01
N CYS A 200 -14.35 -18.20 -15.33
CA CYS A 200 -15.51 -19.04 -15.66
C CYS A 200 -16.01 -19.74 -14.39
N VAL A 201 -17.32 -19.72 -14.17
CA VAL A 201 -17.94 -20.26 -12.97
C VAL A 201 -19.20 -21.06 -13.27
N LEU A 202 -19.49 -22.04 -12.41
CA LEU A 202 -20.73 -22.79 -12.34
C LEU A 202 -21.45 -22.44 -11.04
N VAL A 203 -22.72 -22.05 -11.14
CA VAL A 203 -23.54 -21.75 -9.97
C VAL A 203 -24.03 -23.07 -9.35
N GLN A 204 -23.64 -23.37 -8.12
CA GLN A 204 -24.07 -24.58 -7.42
C GLN A 204 -25.43 -24.42 -6.73
N SER A 205 -25.75 -23.20 -6.30
CA SER A 205 -26.89 -22.92 -5.43
C SER A 205 -27.60 -21.62 -5.78
N GLY A 206 -28.92 -21.56 -5.57
CA GLY A 206 -29.76 -20.38 -5.81
C GLY A 206 -30.68 -20.53 -7.03
N ALA A 207 -31.30 -19.41 -7.45
CA ALA A 207 -32.25 -19.37 -8.56
C ALA A 207 -31.63 -19.76 -9.92
N HIS A 208 -30.32 -19.59 -10.05
CA HIS A 208 -29.55 -19.88 -11.26
C HIS A 208 -28.66 -21.12 -11.10
N LYS A 209 -29.09 -22.09 -10.29
CA LYS A 209 -28.37 -23.34 -10.07
C LYS A 209 -28.12 -24.11 -11.39
N ASP A 210 -26.93 -24.71 -11.49
CA ASP A 210 -26.41 -25.50 -12.61
C ASP A 210 -26.23 -24.70 -13.91
N LEU A 211 -26.25 -23.36 -13.84
CA LEU A 211 -25.94 -22.48 -14.96
C LEU A 211 -24.49 -22.03 -14.90
N TYR A 212 -23.84 -22.07 -16.06
CA TYR A 212 -22.49 -21.53 -16.24
C TYR A 212 -22.54 -20.04 -16.53
N GLY A 213 -21.53 -19.30 -16.09
CA GLY A 213 -21.38 -17.87 -16.35
C GLY A 213 -19.93 -17.40 -16.30
N LYS A 214 -19.70 -16.17 -16.73
CA LYS A 214 -18.41 -15.47 -16.61
C LYS A 214 -18.51 -14.39 -15.55
N ILE A 215 -17.50 -14.29 -14.70
CA ILE A 215 -17.40 -13.24 -13.69
C ILE A 215 -17.09 -11.92 -14.40
N GLU A 216 -17.90 -10.90 -14.13
CA GLU A 216 -17.66 -9.53 -14.61
C GLU A 216 -17.02 -8.68 -13.51
N GLY A 217 -17.41 -8.90 -12.25
CA GLY A 217 -16.82 -8.24 -11.10
C GLY A 217 -17.00 -9.05 -9.81
N VAL A 218 -16.13 -8.80 -8.85
CA VAL A 218 -16.19 -9.38 -7.50
C VAL A 218 -16.28 -8.22 -6.53
N ASP A 219 -17.31 -8.24 -5.67
CA ASP A 219 -17.45 -7.29 -4.56
C ASP A 219 -16.81 -7.92 -3.32
N PRO A 220 -15.58 -7.51 -2.93
CA PRO A 220 -14.86 -8.12 -1.81
C PRO A 220 -15.57 -7.90 -0.48
N ASP A 221 -16.26 -6.77 -0.31
CA ASP A 221 -16.86 -6.39 0.97
C ASP A 221 -18.10 -7.21 1.33
N ASN A 222 -18.87 -7.67 0.33
CA ASN A 222 -20.14 -8.38 0.54
C ASN A 222 -20.04 -9.87 0.18
N ALA A 223 -18.84 -10.36 -0.17
CA ALA A 223 -18.63 -11.71 -0.69
C ALA A 223 -19.63 -12.08 -1.81
N ARG A 224 -19.85 -11.14 -2.73
CA ARG A 224 -20.76 -11.28 -3.88
C ARG A 224 -19.98 -11.18 -5.17
N VAL A 225 -20.45 -11.90 -6.18
CA VAL A 225 -19.85 -12.00 -7.50
C VAL A 225 -20.92 -11.64 -8.51
N MET A 226 -20.63 -10.68 -9.36
CA MET A 226 -21.45 -10.33 -10.51
C MET A 226 -21.08 -11.26 -11.66
N VAL A 227 -22.01 -12.14 -12.01
CA VAL A 227 -21.82 -13.18 -13.03
C VAL A 227 -22.73 -12.91 -14.21
N LYS A 228 -22.16 -12.85 -15.41
CA LYS A 228 -22.89 -12.86 -16.67
C LYS A 228 -23.15 -14.31 -17.07
N LEU A 229 -24.39 -14.76 -16.94
CA LEU A 229 -24.79 -16.12 -17.27
C LEU A 229 -24.61 -16.37 -18.78
N ALA A 230 -24.07 -17.54 -19.12
CA ALA A 230 -23.87 -17.97 -20.51
C ALA A 230 -25.20 -18.12 -21.25
N ILE A 231 -26.23 -18.58 -20.51
CA ILE A 231 -27.58 -18.78 -21.00
C ILE A 231 -28.40 -17.55 -20.62
N GLY A 232 -28.97 -16.88 -21.63
CA GLY A 232 -29.79 -15.68 -21.45
C GLY A 232 -29.02 -14.37 -21.27
N GLY A 233 -27.69 -14.41 -21.10
CA GLY A 233 -26.83 -13.21 -21.07
C GLY A 233 -27.11 -12.24 -19.92
N LYS A 234 -27.98 -12.63 -18.97
CA LYS A 234 -28.39 -11.82 -17.82
C LYS A 234 -27.24 -11.73 -16.82
N MET A 235 -27.00 -10.52 -16.33
CA MET A 235 -26.08 -10.26 -15.22
C MET A 235 -26.82 -10.52 -13.91
N VAL A 236 -26.24 -11.35 -13.06
CA VAL A 236 -26.81 -11.75 -11.77
C VAL A 236 -25.76 -11.61 -10.69
N THR A 237 -26.13 -11.01 -9.57
CA THR A 237 -25.30 -10.96 -8.36
C THR A 237 -25.54 -12.21 -7.53
N ILE A 238 -24.51 -13.04 -7.36
CA ILE A 238 -24.56 -14.32 -6.67
C ILE A 238 -23.53 -14.29 -5.54
N SER A 239 -23.80 -14.95 -4.41
CA SER A 239 -22.80 -15.07 -3.35
C SER A 239 -21.59 -15.89 -3.82
N GLN A 240 -20.38 -15.46 -3.46
CA GLN A 240 -19.13 -16.16 -3.73
C GLN A 240 -19.17 -17.63 -3.27
N TYR A 241 -19.87 -17.92 -2.17
CA TYR A 241 -19.99 -19.28 -1.63
C TYR A 241 -20.90 -20.19 -2.48
N ALA A 242 -21.73 -19.63 -3.36
CA ALA A 242 -22.67 -20.38 -4.18
C ALA A 242 -22.14 -20.66 -5.60
N VAL A 243 -20.89 -20.30 -5.89
CA VAL A 243 -20.25 -20.46 -7.21
C VAL A 243 -18.98 -21.30 -7.11
N GLN A 244 -18.81 -22.22 -8.05
CA GLN A 244 -17.62 -23.04 -8.22
C GLN A 244 -16.83 -22.53 -9.44
N LEU A 245 -15.52 -22.36 -9.29
CA LEU A 245 -14.65 -22.03 -10.42
C LEU A 245 -14.50 -23.22 -11.36
N VAL A 246 -14.56 -22.94 -12.66
CA VAL A 246 -14.53 -23.93 -13.72
C VAL A 246 -13.50 -23.53 -14.77
N GLY A 247 -12.78 -24.51 -15.33
CA GLY A 247 -11.82 -24.28 -16.40
C GLY A 247 -12.50 -23.90 -17.72
N ARG A 248 -11.81 -23.13 -18.58
CA ARG A 248 -12.38 -22.70 -19.88
C ARG A 248 -12.82 -23.87 -20.76
N LYS A 249 -12.08 -24.98 -20.75
CA LYS A 249 -12.41 -26.22 -21.48
C LYS A 249 -13.78 -26.79 -21.12
N GLU A 250 -14.13 -26.77 -19.84
CA GLU A 250 -15.43 -27.27 -19.38
C GLU A 250 -16.53 -26.26 -19.70
N TYR A 251 -16.26 -24.98 -19.47
CA TYR A 251 -17.17 -23.90 -19.81
C TYR A 251 -17.54 -23.91 -21.30
N ASP A 252 -16.58 -24.04 -22.21
CA ASP A 252 -16.86 -24.02 -23.65
C ASP A 252 -17.70 -25.23 -24.09
N LYS A 253 -17.54 -26.38 -23.43
CA LYS A 253 -18.32 -27.60 -23.72
C LYS A 253 -19.77 -27.51 -23.23
N TYR A 254 -19.99 -26.96 -22.03
CA TYR A 254 -21.27 -27.08 -21.33
C TYR A 254 -22.02 -25.77 -21.11
N SER A 255 -21.41 -24.62 -21.40
CA SER A 255 -22.02 -23.30 -21.20
C SER A 255 -23.32 -23.08 -21.97
N LYS A 256 -23.53 -23.79 -23.09
CA LYS A 256 -24.72 -23.69 -23.94
C LYS A 256 -25.51 -24.99 -24.05
N ASP A 257 -25.15 -26.00 -23.26
CA ASP A 257 -25.79 -27.32 -23.34
C ASP A 257 -27.09 -27.34 -22.52
N LEU A 258 -28.21 -27.07 -23.22
CA LEU A 258 -29.55 -27.05 -22.64
C LEU A 258 -30.05 -28.45 -22.23
N SER A 259 -29.41 -29.53 -22.71
CA SER A 259 -29.85 -30.91 -22.46
C SER A 259 -29.70 -31.34 -20.99
N ARG A 260 -28.75 -30.73 -20.27
CA ARG A 260 -28.51 -31.01 -18.84
C ARG A 260 -29.55 -30.36 -17.94
N LEU A 261 -30.02 -29.18 -18.32
CA LEU A 261 -30.98 -28.40 -17.55
C LEU A 261 -32.38 -29.05 -17.54
N SER A 262 -32.78 -29.67 -18.66
CA SER A 262 -34.07 -30.37 -18.73
C SER A 262 -34.11 -31.65 -17.91
N LYS A 263 -33.00 -32.39 -17.82
CA LYS A 263 -32.89 -33.60 -16.99
C LYS A 263 -32.91 -33.27 -15.50
N ALA A 264 -32.16 -32.25 -15.10
CA ALA A 264 -32.13 -31.80 -13.71
C ALA A 264 -33.50 -31.34 -13.18
N HIS A 265 -34.31 -30.67 -14.02
CA HIS A 265 -35.67 -30.27 -13.64
C HIS A 265 -36.62 -31.47 -13.48
N LYS A 266 -36.51 -32.46 -14.39
CA LYS A 266 -37.31 -33.68 -14.36
C LYS A 266 -36.97 -34.59 -13.17
N GLU A 267 -35.69 -34.67 -12.81
CA GLU A 267 -35.23 -35.41 -11.64
C GLU A 267 -35.63 -34.73 -10.33
N LYS A 268 -35.52 -33.39 -10.23
CA LYS A 268 -36.02 -32.63 -9.07
C LYS A 268 -37.53 -32.78 -8.86
N GLU A 269 -38.33 -32.74 -9.91
CA GLU A 269 -39.78 -33.01 -9.79
C GLU A 269 -40.06 -34.43 -9.29
N LYS A 270 -39.26 -35.41 -9.73
CA LYS A 270 -39.40 -36.80 -9.32
C LYS A 270 -39.00 -36.99 -7.87
N GLU A 271 -37.87 -36.41 -7.43
CA GLU A 271 -37.42 -36.45 -6.04
C GLU A 271 -38.38 -35.71 -5.10
N LYS A 272 -38.94 -34.57 -5.55
CA LYS A 272 -39.98 -33.86 -4.79
C LYS A 272 -41.22 -34.73 -4.61
N LYS A 273 -41.67 -35.42 -5.67
CA LYS A 273 -42.76 -36.41 -5.59
C LYS A 273 -42.43 -37.60 -4.70
N GLU A 274 -41.19 -38.09 -4.72
CA GLU A 274 -40.73 -39.19 -3.88
C GLU A 274 -40.64 -38.78 -2.39
N ARG A 275 -40.13 -37.57 -2.08
CA ARG A 275 -40.16 -36.99 -0.73
C ARG A 275 -41.58 -36.74 -0.25
N GLU A 276 -42.46 -36.18 -1.08
CA GLU A 276 -43.89 -36.04 -0.72
C GLU A 276 -44.53 -37.41 -0.44
N LYS A 277 -44.12 -38.45 -1.16
CA LYS A 277 -44.58 -39.83 -0.94
C LYS A 277 -43.99 -40.47 0.32
N GLU A 278 -42.74 -40.17 0.68
CA GLU A 278 -42.12 -40.61 1.94
C GLU A 278 -42.79 -39.98 3.17
N TRP A 279 -43.10 -38.68 3.13
CA TRP A 279 -43.81 -37.99 4.21
C TRP A 279 -45.26 -38.43 4.35
N GLY A 280 -45.86 -38.95 3.27
CA GLY A 280 -47.16 -39.60 3.29
C GLY A 280 -47.22 -40.95 4.01
N ASN A 281 -46.07 -41.54 4.40
CA ASN A 281 -46.00 -42.85 5.05
C ASN A 281 -45.60 -42.79 6.53
N VAL A 282 -45.68 -41.61 7.17
CA VAL A 282 -45.49 -41.50 8.62
C VAL A 282 -46.75 -42.03 9.31
N LYS A 283 -46.63 -43.19 9.96
CA LYS A 283 -47.74 -43.76 10.74
C LYS A 283 -48.02 -42.85 11.92
N GLN A 284 -49.31 -42.62 12.19
CA GLN A 284 -49.77 -41.75 13.28
C GLN A 284 -49.15 -42.11 14.65
N GLY A 285 -48.89 -43.39 14.93
CA GLY A 285 -48.26 -43.83 16.18
C GLY A 285 -46.77 -43.47 16.34
N MET A 286 -46.15 -42.84 15.33
CA MET A 286 -44.77 -42.35 15.38
C MET A 286 -44.69 -40.86 15.74
N LEU A 287 -45.84 -40.18 15.92
CA LEU A 287 -45.92 -38.75 16.17
C LEU A 287 -46.48 -38.50 17.58
N GLU A 288 -45.86 -37.58 18.31
CA GLU A 288 -46.37 -37.06 19.59
C GLU A 288 -46.91 -35.64 19.37
N THR A 289 -48.07 -35.33 19.95
CA THR A 289 -48.68 -34.00 19.84
C THR A 289 -48.08 -33.04 20.86
N VAL A 290 -47.55 -31.91 20.39
CA VAL A 290 -47.05 -30.85 21.26
C VAL A 290 -48.22 -30.00 21.73
N VAL A 291 -48.53 -30.01 23.02
CA VAL A 291 -49.51 -29.08 23.63
C VAL A 291 -48.74 -27.88 24.18
N PRO A 292 -49.05 -26.65 23.72
CA PRO A 292 -48.33 -25.46 24.15
C PRO A 292 -48.51 -25.22 25.65
N ARG A 293 -47.54 -24.56 26.29
CA ARG A 293 -47.58 -24.26 27.74
C ARG A 293 -48.07 -22.85 28.05
N GLY A 294 -48.00 -21.90 27.12
CA GLY A 294 -48.53 -20.55 27.31
C GLY A 294 -50.05 -20.55 27.46
N GLU A 295 -50.58 -19.58 28.20
CA GLU A 295 -52.02 -19.39 28.40
C GLU A 295 -52.69 -18.73 27.17
N SER A 296 -51.89 -18.11 26.30
CA SER A 296 -52.34 -17.41 25.09
C SER A 296 -52.20 -18.23 23.80
N ASP A 297 -51.69 -19.45 23.88
CA ASP A 297 -51.35 -20.24 22.70
C ASP A 297 -52.58 -20.96 22.14
N PHE A 298 -52.75 -20.88 20.82
CA PHE A 298 -53.81 -21.58 20.10
C PHE A 298 -53.49 -23.06 19.94
N VAL A 299 -54.54 -23.88 19.96
CA VAL A 299 -54.46 -25.32 19.66
C VAL A 299 -55.41 -25.70 18.54
N MET A 300 -55.02 -26.71 17.78
CA MET A 300 -55.86 -27.33 16.77
C MET A 300 -56.22 -28.74 17.21
N VAL A 301 -57.47 -29.13 16.96
CA VAL A 301 -57.94 -30.50 17.16
C VAL A 301 -57.47 -31.36 15.98
N VAL A 302 -56.67 -32.38 16.24
CA VAL A 302 -56.12 -33.29 15.22
C VAL A 302 -56.99 -34.54 15.04
N MET A 303 -57.70 -34.93 16.10
CA MET A 303 -58.47 -36.18 16.20
C MET A 303 -59.86 -35.94 16.81
N GLY A 304 -60.84 -36.75 16.42
CA GLY A 304 -62.21 -36.71 16.95
C GLY A 304 -63.18 -35.88 16.09
N GLU A 305 -64.37 -35.61 16.64
CA GLU A 305 -65.49 -34.96 15.94
C GLU A 305 -65.17 -33.51 15.52
N HIS A 306 -64.34 -32.81 16.29
CA HIS A 306 -63.98 -31.42 16.04
C HIS A 306 -62.67 -31.25 15.27
N LYS A 307 -62.22 -32.29 14.55
CA LYS A 307 -60.96 -32.28 13.80
C LYS A 307 -60.84 -31.07 12.85
N GLY A 308 -59.68 -30.42 12.86
CA GLY A 308 -59.35 -29.25 12.04
C GLY A 308 -59.86 -27.92 12.59
N GLN A 309 -60.54 -27.92 13.75
CA GLN A 309 -60.95 -26.70 14.43
C GLN A 309 -59.82 -26.15 15.31
N VAL A 310 -59.70 -24.83 15.35
CA VAL A 310 -58.76 -24.11 16.20
C VAL A 310 -59.49 -23.59 17.43
N GLY A 311 -58.79 -23.53 18.55
CA GLY A 311 -59.33 -23.04 19.81
C GLY A 311 -58.25 -22.62 20.79
N ARG A 312 -58.68 -22.17 21.97
CA ARG A 312 -57.81 -21.77 23.08
C ARG A 312 -57.96 -22.74 24.24
N ILE A 313 -56.86 -23.05 24.91
CA ILE A 313 -56.90 -23.87 26.12
C ILE A 313 -57.29 -22.99 27.31
N LEU A 314 -58.35 -23.35 28.00
CA LEU A 314 -58.79 -22.69 29.23
C LEU A 314 -58.16 -23.31 30.48
N GLN A 315 -58.13 -24.65 30.54
CA GLN A 315 -57.61 -25.37 31.70
C GLN A 315 -56.93 -26.67 31.28
N ARG A 316 -55.89 -27.05 32.01
CA ARG A 316 -55.10 -28.26 31.78
C ARG A 316 -55.14 -29.15 33.01
N ASP A 317 -55.56 -30.39 32.80
CA ASP A 317 -55.47 -31.45 33.80
C ASP A 317 -54.32 -32.37 33.42
N ARG A 318 -53.18 -32.21 34.11
CA ARG A 318 -51.97 -33.03 33.88
C ARG A 318 -52.13 -34.45 34.40
N GLU A 319 -52.96 -34.67 35.42
CA GLU A 319 -53.16 -35.99 36.01
C GLU A 319 -53.98 -36.88 35.08
N LYS A 320 -54.95 -36.28 34.37
CA LYS A 320 -55.83 -37.00 33.43
C LYS A 320 -55.40 -36.88 31.97
N CYS A 321 -54.35 -36.13 31.66
CA CYS A 321 -53.90 -35.82 30.29
C CYS A 321 -55.02 -35.22 29.42
N ARG A 322 -55.79 -34.27 29.97
CA ARG A 322 -56.91 -33.61 29.28
C ARG A 322 -56.80 -32.09 29.35
N ALA A 323 -57.24 -31.42 28.29
CA ALA A 323 -57.38 -29.98 28.22
C ALA A 323 -58.85 -29.61 28.00
N MET A 324 -59.31 -28.57 28.68
CA MET A 324 -60.55 -27.89 28.34
C MET A 324 -60.23 -26.82 27.29
N VAL A 325 -60.78 -27.00 26.09
CA VAL A 325 -60.52 -26.16 24.92
C VAL A 325 -61.81 -25.47 24.51
N GLN A 326 -61.74 -24.16 24.33
CA GLN A 326 -62.80 -23.33 23.76
C GLN A 326 -62.54 -23.19 22.26
N LEU A 327 -63.43 -23.72 21.43
CA LEU A 327 -63.27 -23.70 19.97
C LEU A 327 -63.79 -22.37 19.39
N GLU A 328 -63.07 -21.82 18.42
CA GLU A 328 -63.37 -20.50 17.84
C GLU A 328 -64.63 -20.51 16.95
N LYS A 329 -64.97 -21.66 16.35
CA LYS A 329 -66.20 -21.81 15.55
C LYS A 329 -67.49 -21.86 16.39
N HIS A 330 -67.37 -22.19 17.67
CA HIS A 330 -68.48 -22.30 18.60
C HIS A 330 -68.05 -21.72 19.95
N GLU A 331 -67.89 -20.40 20.00
CA GLU A 331 -67.30 -19.67 21.14
C GLU A 331 -67.98 -19.96 22.49
N GLU A 332 -69.24 -20.39 22.51
CA GLU A 332 -69.97 -20.68 23.76
C GLU A 332 -69.76 -22.09 24.33
N ARG A 333 -69.09 -23.02 23.63
CA ARG A 333 -68.94 -24.41 24.10
C ARG A 333 -67.49 -24.76 24.41
N VAL A 334 -67.29 -25.23 25.65
CA VAL A 334 -66.00 -25.77 26.13
C VAL A 334 -66.00 -27.29 25.96
N HIS A 335 -64.97 -27.80 25.30
CA HIS A 335 -64.81 -29.23 25.04
C HIS A 335 -63.60 -29.78 25.80
N THR A 336 -63.80 -30.89 26.51
CA THR A 336 -62.73 -31.57 27.24
C THR A 336 -62.06 -32.61 26.34
N LEU A 337 -60.94 -32.22 25.72
CA LEU A 337 -60.17 -33.03 24.77
C LEU A 337 -58.95 -33.67 25.43
N GLY A 338 -58.54 -34.86 24.98
CA GLY A 338 -57.29 -35.47 25.40
C GLY A 338 -56.09 -34.79 24.75
N TYR A 339 -54.92 -34.83 25.39
CA TYR A 339 -53.69 -34.24 24.84
C TYR A 339 -53.31 -34.83 23.47
N ASP A 340 -53.52 -36.13 23.25
CA ASP A 340 -53.27 -36.80 21.97
C ASP A 340 -54.18 -36.32 20.83
N SER A 341 -55.27 -35.62 21.18
CA SER A 341 -56.25 -35.11 20.22
C SER A 341 -56.05 -33.65 19.85
N ILE A 342 -55.12 -32.95 20.51
CA ILE A 342 -54.87 -31.52 20.31
C ILE A 342 -53.37 -31.25 20.08
N CYS A 343 -53.04 -30.32 19.21
CA CYS A 343 -51.66 -29.88 19.00
C CYS A 343 -51.56 -28.35 18.98
N GLN A 344 -50.36 -27.82 19.19
CA GLN A 344 -50.07 -26.40 19.05
C GLN A 344 -50.40 -25.94 17.63
N TYR A 345 -51.19 -24.88 17.54
CA TYR A 345 -51.46 -24.19 16.28
C TYR A 345 -50.54 -22.98 16.19
N VAL A 346 -49.55 -23.05 15.29
CA VAL A 346 -48.54 -21.98 15.11
C VAL A 346 -49.04 -20.87 14.18
N GLY A 347 -50.28 -20.96 13.67
CA GLY A 347 -50.80 -20.02 12.70
C GLY A 347 -50.13 -20.22 11.34
N GLY A 348 -50.92 -20.63 10.34
CA GLY A 348 -50.50 -20.43 8.96
C GLY A 348 -50.73 -18.95 8.66
N GLY A 349 -49.74 -18.10 8.93
CA GLY A 349 -49.73 -16.72 8.46
C GLY A 349 -49.82 -16.74 6.94
N TYR A 350 -51.04 -16.61 6.42
CA TYR A 350 -51.26 -16.08 5.09
C TYR A 350 -51.20 -14.57 5.23
N ASP A 351 -49.98 -14.03 5.14
CA ASP A 351 -49.72 -12.72 4.57
C ASP A 351 -49.00 -12.93 3.22
#